data_AF-A0A0A9YJQ7-F1
#
_entry.id   AF-A0A0A9YJQ7-F1
#
_cell.length_a   1.000
_cell.length_b   1.000
_cell.length_c   1.000
_cell.angle_alpha   90.00
_cell.angle_beta   90.00
_cell.angle_gamma   90.00
#
_symmetry.space_group_name_H-M   'P 1'
#
loop_
_entity.id
_entity.type
_entity.pdbx_description
1 polymer ?
#
loop_
_entity_poly.entity_id
_entity_poly.type
_entity_poly.pdbx_seq_one_letter_code
_entity_poly.pdbx_strand_id
1 'polypeptide(L)'
;MDYEKARREELDVLKSVHGEDLTLGDDAFVLALRPNDSKNDTSITLRVEYGDVYPSGPPRSIELMESTGLAPDCRLHLSLIIDSMVEFIGRSTTIFDIIQSIQDFLHDQKTPYDN
;
A
#
# COMPACT_ATOMS: atom_id res chain seq x y z
N MET A 1 24.10 -11.90 3.13
CA MET A 1 22.63 -11.90 3.24
C MET A 1 22.14 -11.08 2.06
N ASP A 2 21.48 -11.73 1.11
CA ASP A 2 21.18 -11.16 -0.21
C ASP A 2 19.82 -10.47 -0.21
N TYR A 3 19.71 -9.36 0.52
CA TYR A 3 18.48 -8.57 0.63
C TYR A 3 18.01 -8.04 -0.74
N GLU A 4 18.94 -7.77 -1.65
CA GLU A 4 18.65 -7.36 -3.02
C GLU A 4 17.92 -8.44 -3.83
N LYS A 5 18.24 -9.72 -3.59
CA LYS A 5 17.58 -10.84 -4.25
C LYS A 5 16.13 -10.96 -3.75
N ALA A 6 15.95 -10.96 -2.44
CA ALA A 6 14.61 -10.98 -1.83
C ALA A 6 13.76 -9.78 -2.26
N ARG A 7 14.37 -8.58 -2.34
CA ARG A 7 13.71 -7.37 -2.85
C ARG A 7 13.22 -7.58 -4.27
N ARG A 8 14.09 -8.11 -5.14
CA ARG A 8 13.73 -8.36 -6.54
C ARG A 8 12.60 -9.37 -6.66
N GLU A 9 12.62 -10.44 -5.87
CA GLU A 9 11.54 -11.45 -5.84
C GLU A 9 10.21 -10.84 -5.39
N GLU A 10 10.21 -10.02 -4.33
CA GLU A 10 8.99 -9.35 -3.85
C GLU A 10 8.44 -8.33 -4.87
N LEU A 11 9.31 -7.54 -5.50
CA LEU A 11 8.91 -6.59 -6.53
C LEU A 11 8.37 -7.30 -7.78
N ASP A 12 8.90 -8.47 -8.13
CA ASP A 12 8.39 -9.28 -9.24
C ASP A 12 6.98 -9.81 -8.94
N VAL A 13 6.73 -10.25 -7.70
CA VAL A 13 5.38 -10.65 -7.25
C VAL A 13 4.43 -9.45 -7.26
N LEU A 14 4.83 -8.30 -6.70
CA LEU A 14 4.02 -7.08 -6.74
C LEU A 14 3.69 -6.67 -8.18
N LYS A 15 4.66 -6.77 -9.09
CA LYS A 15 4.45 -6.48 -10.52
C LYS A 15 3.54 -7.50 -11.18
N SER A 16 3.60 -8.77 -10.77
CA SER A 16 2.68 -9.80 -11.28
C SER A 16 1.24 -9.60 -10.79
N VAL A 17 1.05 -9.07 -9.58
CA VAL A 17 -0.29 -8.85 -8.99
C VAL A 17 -0.89 -7.53 -9.46
N HIS A 18 -0.10 -6.45 -9.45
CA HIS A 18 -0.58 -5.09 -9.72
C HIS A 18 -0.26 -4.61 -11.13
N GLY A 19 0.63 -5.27 -11.87
CA GLY A 19 0.86 -5.02 -13.29
C GLY A 19 1.16 -3.54 -13.59
N GLU A 20 0.23 -2.90 -14.29
CA GLU A 20 0.30 -1.52 -14.74
C GLU A 20 0.08 -0.50 -13.61
N ASP A 21 -0.50 -0.92 -12.47
CA ASP A 21 -0.71 -0.09 -11.28
C ASP A 21 0.56 0.08 -10.43
N LEU A 22 1.64 -0.66 -10.74
CA LEU A 22 2.93 -0.57 -10.04
C LEU A 22 3.99 0.12 -10.90
N THR A 23 4.53 1.23 -10.38
CA THR A 23 5.69 1.92 -10.94
C THR A 23 6.89 1.71 -10.03
N LEU A 24 7.94 1.07 -10.54
CA LEU A 24 9.19 0.84 -9.82
C LEU A 24 10.17 2.00 -10.04
N GLY A 25 10.80 2.48 -8.98
CA GLY A 25 11.94 3.40 -8.99
C GLY A 25 13.16 2.79 -8.31
N ASP A 26 14.26 3.55 -8.26
CA ASP A 26 15.54 3.12 -7.68
C ASP A 26 15.44 2.88 -6.16
N ASP A 27 14.88 3.84 -5.43
CA ASP A 27 14.78 3.83 -3.96
C ASP A 27 13.34 3.72 -3.43
N ALA A 28 12.36 3.67 -4.32
CA ALA A 28 10.95 3.59 -3.96
C ALA A 28 10.13 2.94 -5.08
N PHE A 29 8.93 2.49 -4.76
CA PHE A 29 7.91 2.18 -5.75
C PHE A 29 6.63 2.92 -5.44
N VAL A 30 5.86 3.17 -6.49
CA VAL A 30 4.53 3.76 -6.42
C VAL A 30 3.52 2.71 -6.82
N LEU A 31 2.49 2.53 -5.99
CA LEU A 31 1.46 1.54 -6.19
C LEU A 31 0.08 2.20 -6.14
N ALA A 32 -0.65 2.09 -7.24
CA ALA A 32 -2.06 2.44 -7.27
C ALA A 32 -2.90 1.26 -6.72
N LEU A 33 -3.71 1.54 -5.71
CA LEU A 33 -4.64 0.57 -5.13
C LEU A 33 -6.07 0.99 -5.42
N ARG A 34 -6.87 -0.01 -5.76
CA ARG A 34 -8.31 0.11 -5.99
C ARG A 34 -9.01 -0.94 -5.13
N PRO A 35 -10.24 -0.66 -4.65
CA PRO A 35 -11.05 -1.67 -4.01
C PRO A 35 -11.34 -2.79 -5.01
N ASN A 36 -11.48 -4.01 -4.53
CA ASN A 36 -11.64 -5.21 -5.37
C ASN A 36 -12.99 -5.26 -6.11
N ASP A 37 -13.87 -4.27 -5.90
CA ASP A 37 -15.22 -4.21 -6.46
C ASP A 37 -15.28 -3.17 -7.58
N SER A 38 -15.57 -3.62 -8.80
CA SER A 38 -15.53 -2.83 -10.06
C SER A 38 -16.52 -1.65 -10.15
N LYS A 39 -17.27 -1.35 -9.08
CA LYS A 39 -18.30 -0.30 -9.03
C LYS A 39 -17.86 0.95 -8.28
N ASN A 40 -16.65 0.99 -7.74
CA ASN A 40 -16.15 2.12 -6.96
C ASN A 40 -15.02 2.82 -7.74
N ASP A 41 -15.22 4.09 -8.11
CA ASP A 41 -14.19 4.96 -8.71
C ASP A 41 -13.12 5.41 -7.68
N THR A 42 -13.13 4.82 -6.49
CA THR A 42 -12.16 5.09 -5.45
C THR A 42 -10.81 4.47 -5.81
N SER A 43 -9.79 5.30 -5.89
CA SER A 43 -8.41 4.85 -6.09
C SER A 43 -7.49 5.62 -5.19
N ILE A 44 -6.43 4.98 -4.72
CA ILE A 44 -5.37 5.67 -3.98
C ILE A 44 -4.03 5.34 -4.61
N THR A 45 -3.08 6.22 -4.40
CA THR A 45 -1.70 6.05 -4.84
C THR A 45 -0.80 6.10 -3.62
N LEU A 46 -0.06 5.03 -3.38
CA LEU A 46 0.90 4.90 -2.30
C LEU A 46 2.31 4.98 -2.86
N ARG A 47 3.20 5.71 -2.18
CA ARG A 47 4.64 5.67 -2.43
C ARG A 47 5.30 4.96 -1.26
N VAL A 48 6.03 3.89 -1.55
CA VAL A 48 6.75 3.10 -0.57
C VAL A 48 8.24 3.25 -0.82
N GLU A 49 8.95 3.83 0.14
CA GLU A 49 10.39 4.00 0.08
C GLU A 49 11.09 2.77 0.70
N TYR A 50 12.06 2.21 -0.03
CA TYR A 50 12.79 1.05 0.45
C TYR A 50 13.62 1.41 1.68
N GLY A 51 13.53 0.58 2.72
CA GLY A 51 14.49 0.60 3.82
C GLY A 51 15.84 0.00 3.40
N ASP A 52 16.91 0.33 4.13
CA ASP A 52 18.26 -0.18 3.87
C ASP A 52 18.34 -1.72 3.81
N VAL A 53 17.48 -2.40 4.58
CA VAL A 53 17.42 -3.86 4.66
C VAL A 53 16.13 -4.45 4.08
N TYR A 54 15.36 -3.65 3.33
CA TYR A 54 14.11 -4.09 2.70
C TYR A 54 14.37 -5.20 1.66
N PRO A 55 13.56 -6.28 1.61
CA PRO A 55 12.29 -6.49 2.32
C PRO A 55 12.43 -7.22 3.67
N SER A 56 13.66 -7.54 4.09
CA SER A 56 13.88 -8.23 5.39
C SER A 56 13.70 -7.33 6.61
N GLY A 57 13.61 -6.03 6.41
CA GLY A 57 13.17 -5.07 7.42
C GLY A 57 12.13 -4.12 6.85
N PRO A 58 11.64 -3.18 7.69
CA PRO A 58 10.57 -2.30 7.29
C PRO A 58 10.97 -1.39 6.11
N PRO A 59 10.00 -0.99 5.27
CA PRO A 59 10.19 0.13 4.37
C PRO A 59 10.55 1.38 5.19
N ARG A 60 11.27 2.29 4.56
CA ARG A 60 11.69 3.54 5.19
C ARG A 60 10.51 4.45 5.48
N SER A 61 9.56 4.49 4.56
CA SER A 61 8.34 5.30 4.64
C SER A 61 7.28 4.73 3.71
N ILE A 62 6.02 4.94 4.06
CA ILE A 62 4.87 4.72 3.17
C ILE A 62 4.02 5.98 3.20
N GLU A 63 3.89 6.64 2.06
CA GLU A 63 3.18 7.91 1.92
C GLU A 63 1.96 7.76 1.00
N LEU A 64 0.82 8.30 1.43
CA LEU A 64 -0.37 8.44 0.59
C LEU A 64 -0.23 9.67 -0.32
N MET A 65 0.13 9.44 -1.59
CA MET A 65 0.37 10.48 -2.58
C MET A 65 -0.96 11.11 -3.02
N GLU A 66 -1.87 10.28 -3.54
CA GLU A 66 -3.12 10.72 -4.14
C GLU A 66 -4.28 9.81 -3.71
N SER A 67 -5.48 10.38 -3.68
CA SER A 67 -6.71 9.65 -3.40
C SER A 67 -7.86 10.26 -4.20
N THR A 68 -8.52 9.44 -5.00
CA THR A 68 -9.73 9.75 -5.78
C THR A 68 -10.90 9.02 -5.15
N GLY A 69 -12.08 9.64 -5.10
CA GLY A 69 -13.30 9.01 -4.54
C GLY A 69 -13.30 8.83 -3.01
N LEU A 70 -12.23 9.22 -2.31
CA LEU A 70 -12.11 9.13 -0.86
C LEU A 70 -12.44 10.47 -0.19
N ALA A 71 -13.30 10.45 0.83
CA ALA A 71 -13.57 11.64 1.63
C ALA A 71 -12.31 12.07 2.42
N PRO A 72 -12.14 13.37 2.71
CA PRO A 72 -10.95 13.88 3.40
C PRO A 72 -10.74 13.26 4.79
N ASP A 73 -11.81 12.96 5.53
CA ASP A 73 -11.73 12.27 6.83
C ASP A 73 -11.21 10.83 6.68
N CYS A 74 -11.69 10.10 5.66
CA CYS A 74 -11.23 8.76 5.33
C CYS A 74 -9.75 8.77 4.91
N ARG A 75 -9.32 9.82 4.20
CA ARG A 75 -7.93 10.01 3.80
C ARG A 75 -7.02 10.18 5.02
N LEU A 76 -7.44 11.00 5.98
CA LEU A 76 -6.70 11.19 7.23
C LEU A 76 -6.63 9.89 8.03
N HIS A 77 -7.75 9.17 8.13
CA HIS A 77 -7.82 7.88 8.82
C HIS A 77 -6.91 6.84 8.16
N LEU A 78 -6.92 6.76 6.83
CA LEU A 78 -6.05 5.87 6.07
C LEU A 78 -4.57 6.19 6.30
N SER A 79 -4.20 7.48 6.31
CA SER A 79 -2.83 7.90 6.61
C SER A 79 -2.38 7.44 8.01
N LEU A 80 -3.28 7.51 9.01
CA LEU A 80 -3.00 7.03 10.36
C LEU A 80 -2.86 5.51 10.44
N ILE A 81 -3.68 4.75 9.68
CA ILE A 81 -3.56 3.29 9.58
C ILE A 81 -2.20 2.92 8.98
N ILE A 82 -1.81 3.59 7.89
CA ILE A 82 -0.54 3.35 7.21
C ILE A 82 0.65 3.62 8.15
N ASP A 83 0.65 4.77 8.82
CA ASP A 83 1.72 5.15 9.75
C ASP A 83 1.88 4.14 10.89
N SER A 84 0.74 3.76 11.50
CA SER A 84 0.70 2.71 12.52
C SER A 84 1.24 1.38 11.99
N MET A 85 0.77 0.93 10.82
CA MET A 85 1.26 -0.33 10.22
C MET A 85 2.76 -0.29 9.96
N VAL A 86 3.32 0.83 9.48
CA VAL A 86 4.76 0.99 9.27
C VAL A 86 5.55 0.81 10.57
N GLU A 87 5.07 1.34 11.68
CA GLU A 87 5.68 1.10 12.99
C GLU A 87 5.62 -0.38 13.41
N PHE A 88 4.58 -1.11 12.99
CA PHE A 88 4.41 -2.55 13.28
C PHE A 88 5.10 -3.51 12.30
N ILE A 89 5.48 -3.07 11.10
CA ILE A 89 6.19 -3.89 10.08
C ILE A 89 7.45 -4.56 10.66
N GLY A 90 8.12 -3.90 11.62
CA GLY A 90 9.31 -4.44 12.26
C GLY A 90 9.11 -5.76 13.05
N ARG A 91 7.87 -6.23 13.27
CA ARG A 91 7.59 -7.44 14.07
C ARG A 91 7.04 -8.64 13.30
N SER A 92 6.25 -8.48 12.23
CA SER A 92 5.68 -9.60 11.43
C SER A 92 4.88 -9.19 10.17
N THR A 93 4.65 -7.90 9.95
CA THR A 93 3.73 -7.42 8.89
C THR A 93 4.50 -7.19 7.59
N THR A 94 4.04 -7.73 6.46
CA THR A 94 4.66 -7.52 5.15
C THR A 94 3.99 -6.36 4.40
N ILE A 95 4.60 -5.90 3.30
CA ILE A 95 3.96 -4.92 2.42
C ILE A 95 2.62 -5.42 1.85
N PHE A 96 2.49 -6.73 1.61
CA PHE A 96 1.26 -7.33 1.13
C PHE A 96 0.13 -7.21 2.16
N ASP A 97 0.42 -7.38 3.46
CA ASP A 97 -0.57 -7.20 4.53
C ASP A 97 -1.10 -5.77 4.59
N ILE A 98 -0.22 -4.78 4.33
CA ILE A 98 -0.58 -3.36 4.28
C ILE A 98 -1.48 -3.11 3.07
N ILE A 99 -1.06 -3.57 1.89
CA ILE A 99 -1.84 -3.45 0.66
C ILE A 99 -3.23 -4.05 0.87
N GLN A 100 -3.30 -5.26 1.43
CA GLN A 100 -4.55 -5.95 1.67
C GLN A 100 -5.43 -5.21 2.69
N SER A 101 -4.85 -4.73 3.80
CA SER A 101 -5.60 -3.96 4.81
C SER A 101 -6.15 -2.65 4.25
N ILE A 102 -5.39 -2.00 3.37
CA ILE A 102 -5.84 -0.78 2.71
C ILE A 102 -6.95 -1.09 1.71
N GLN A 103 -6.82 -2.15 0.91
CA GLN A 103 -7.89 -2.58 0.00
C GLN A 103 -9.19 -2.93 0.75
N ASP A 104 -9.07 -3.57 1.92
CA ASP A 104 -10.19 -3.88 2.80
C ASP A 104 -10.83 -2.60 3.36
N PHE A 105 -10.03 -1.64 3.82
CA PHE A 105 -10.50 -0.32 4.23
C PHE A 105 -11.25 0.40 3.11
N LEU A 106 -10.69 0.44 1.90
CA LEU A 106 -11.34 1.05 0.73
C LEU A 106 -12.66 0.35 0.37
N HIS A 107 -12.76 -0.95 0.65
CA HIS A 107 -14.00 -1.70 0.49
C HIS A 107 -15.05 -1.32 1.55
N ASP A 108 -14.65 -1.16 2.81
CA ASP A 108 -15.54 -0.86 3.94
C ASP A 108 -16.08 0.59 3.90
N GLN A 109 -15.31 1.53 3.34
CA GLN A 109 -15.80 2.90 3.09
C GLN A 109 -17.02 2.99 2.14
N LYS A 110 -17.49 1.86 1.58
CA LYS A 110 -18.71 1.72 0.78
C LYS A 110 -20.00 1.89 1.59
N THR A 111 -19.96 1.95 2.92
CA THR A 111 -21.18 2.12 3.75
C THR A 111 -21.16 3.39 4.60
N PRO A 112 -21.60 4.50 4.02
CA PRO A 112 -22.54 5.37 4.76
C PRO A 112 -23.75 5.71 3.88
N TYR A 113 -24.95 5.37 4.36
CA TYR A 113 -26.29 5.64 3.79
C TYR A 113 -26.87 4.61 2.79
N ASP A 114 -27.27 3.45 3.32
CA ASP A 114 -28.55 2.83 2.93
C ASP A 114 -29.31 2.50 4.23
N ASN A 115 -29.89 3.54 4.87
CA ASN A 115 -31.14 3.48 5.63
C ASN A 115 -31.62 4.88 6.06
#